data_AF-A0A6V7J568-F1
#
_entry.id   AF-A0A6V7J568-F1
#
_cell.length_a   1.000
_cell.length_b   1.000
_cell.length_c   1.000
_cell.angle_alpha   90.00
_cell.angle_beta   90.00
_cell.angle_gamma   90.00
#
_symmetry.space_group_name_H-M   'P 1'
#
loop_
_entity.id
_entity.type
_entity.pdbx_description
1 polymer ?
#
loop_
_entity_poly.entity_id
_entity_poly.type
_entity_poly.pdbx_seq_one_letter_code
_entity_poly.pdbx_strand_id
1 'polypeptide(L)' 'GSSGKMNQLTYDHEGRLIVNVDGCCRNNGRHGAQAGYGVFFADYHP' A
#
# COMPACT_ATOMS: atom_id res chain seq x y z
N GLY A 1 17.22 -2.03 14.41
CA GLY A 1 16.44 -0.80 14.17
C GLY A 1 16.96 -0.15 12.92
N SER A 2 16.17 -0.13 11.85
CA SER A 2 16.46 0.62 10.62
C SER A 2 15.14 1.29 10.23
N SER A 3 14.85 2.43 10.86
CA SER A 3 13.73 3.30 10.50
C SER A 3 14.29 4.29 9.47
N GLY A 4 14.27 3.90 8.21
CA GLY A 4 14.82 4.66 7.10
C GLY A 4 13.73 5.08 6.13
N LYS A 5 13.33 6.36 6.20
CA LYS A 5 12.57 7.11 5.18
C LYS A 5 11.25 6.48 4.68
N MET A 6 10.22 6.43 5.52
CA MET A 6 8.85 6.19 5.02
C MET A 6 8.11 7.51 4.66
N ASN A 7 8.76 8.67 4.84
CA ASN A 7 8.16 10.00 4.68
C ASN A 7 8.25 10.59 3.25
N GLN A 8 8.71 9.83 2.24
CA GLN A 8 8.93 10.37 0.88
C GLN A 8 8.35 9.45 -0.21
N LEU A 9 7.76 10.08 -1.23
CA LEU A 9 7.38 9.40 -2.47
C LEU A 9 8.63 8.84 -3.17
N THR A 10 8.53 7.60 -3.66
CA THR A 10 9.62 6.91 -4.35
C THR A 10 9.31 6.81 -5.84
N TYR A 11 10.28 7.09 -6.71
CA TYR A 11 10.11 7.05 -8.16
C TYR A 11 11.10 6.06 -8.79
N ASP A 12 10.74 5.47 -9.93
CA ASP A 12 11.63 4.63 -10.72
C ASP A 12 12.59 5.45 -11.61
N HIS A 13 13.44 4.75 -12.37
CA HIS A 13 14.45 5.36 -13.25
C HIS A 13 13.85 6.15 -14.44
N GLU A 14 12.56 5.94 -14.73
CA GLU A 14 11.82 6.67 -15.77
C GLU A 14 10.99 7.82 -15.17
N GLY A 15 11.12 8.07 -13.86
CA GLY A 15 10.40 9.12 -13.15
C GLY A 15 8.95 8.78 -12.82
N ARG A 16 8.55 7.51 -12.84
CA ARG A 16 7.18 7.07 -12.47
C ARG A 16 7.09 6.78 -10.98
N LEU A 17 5.94 7.13 -10.38
CA LEU A 17 5.70 6.92 -8.95
C LEU A 17 5.55 5.44 -8.62
N ILE A 18 6.29 4.97 -7.62
CA ILE A 18 6.18 3.62 -7.05
C ILE A 18 5.19 3.67 -5.90
N VAL A 19 4.20 2.79 -5.93
CA VAL A 19 3.16 2.65 -4.91
C VAL A 19 3.08 1.20 -4.44
N ASN A 20 2.75 1.00 -3.17
CA ASN A 20 2.49 -0.33 -2.62
C ASN A 20 0.99 -0.57 -2.58
N VAL A 21 0.56 -1.77 -2.98
CA VAL A 21 -0.84 -2.15 -2.93
C VAL A 21 -1.00 -3.41 -2.10
N ASP A 22 -2.06 -3.48 -1.31
CA ASP A 22 -2.43 -4.68 -0.58
C ASP A 22 -3.93 -4.91 -0.61
N GLY A 23 -4.32 -6.18 -0.55
CA GLY A 23 -5.71 -6.61 -0.57
C GLY A 23 -6.00 -7.50 0.63
N CYS A 24 -7.11 -7.26 1.30
CA CYS A 24 -7.55 -8.09 2.41
C CYS A 24 -8.99 -8.56 2.22
N CYS A 25 -9.30 -9.74 2.76
CA CYS A 25 -10.65 -10.27 2.77
C CYS A 25 -11.03 -10.69 4.19
N ARG A 26 -12.07 -10.05 4.72
CA ARG A 26 -12.71 -10.49 5.96
C ARG A 26 -13.62 -11.65 5.66
N ASN A 27 -13.57 -12.67 6.53
CA ASN A 27 -14.40 -13.87 6.42
C ASN A 27 -14.17 -14.66 5.10
N ASN A 28 -12.91 -14.73 4.66
CA ASN A 28 -12.55 -15.42 3.42
C ASN A 28 -12.98 -16.89 3.41
N GLY A 29 -13.50 -17.36 2.27
CA GLY A 29 -13.98 -18.74 2.09
C GLY A 29 -15.33 -19.04 2.75
N ARG A 30 -16.06 -18.03 3.24
CA ARG A 30 -17.36 -18.19 3.91
C ARG A 30 -18.41 -17.24 3.34
N HIS A 31 -19.70 -17.56 3.56
CA HIS A 31 -20.79 -16.67 3.18
C HIS A 31 -20.70 -15.35 3.94
N GLY A 32 -20.89 -14.22 3.23
CA GLY A 32 -20.66 -12.89 3.77
C GLY A 32 -19.19 -12.45 3.78
N ALA A 33 -18.33 -13.07 2.97
CA ALA A 33 -16.98 -12.58 2.74
C ALA A 33 -17.00 -11.13 2.21
N GLN A 34 -16.10 -10.28 2.72
CA GLN A 34 -15.95 -8.89 2.30
C GLN A 34 -14.50 -8.65 1.92
N ALA A 35 -14.26 -8.21 0.70
CA ALA A 35 -12.93 -7.86 0.22
C ALA A 35 -12.74 -6.34 0.19
N GLY A 36 -11.51 -5.91 0.45
CA GLY A 36 -11.06 -4.53 0.30
C GLY A 36 -9.62 -4.50 -0.18
N TYR A 37 -9.20 -3.33 -0.66
CA TYR A 37 -7.83 -3.07 -1.06
C TYR A 37 -7.40 -1.69 -0.59
N GLY A 38 -6.10 -1.53 -0.40
CA GLY A 38 -5.45 -0.27 -0.04
C GLY A 38 -4.31 0.02 -0.99
N VAL A 39 -4.11 1.30 -1.27
CA VAL A 39 -2.94 1.81 -1.99
C VAL A 39 -2.19 2.72 -1.04
N PHE A 40 -0.92 2.42 -0.83
CA PHE A 40 -0.02 3.18 0.03
C PHE A 40 1.05 3.85 -0.83
N PHE A 41 1.19 5.16 -0.62
CA PHE A 41 2.11 6.01 -1.38
C PHE A 41 3.32 6.43 -0.55
N ALA A 42 3.10 6.94 0.68
CA ALA A 42 4.11 7.28 1.70
C ALA A 42 3.43 7.60 3.05
N ASP A 43 4.18 7.68 4.15
CA ASP A 43 3.66 7.99 5.50
C ASP A 43 3.05 9.39 5.62
N TYR A 44 3.45 10.33 4.77
CA TYR A 44 2.99 11.72 4.75
C TYR A 44 2.60 12.16 3.33
N HIS A 45 1.71 11.40 2.70
CA HIS A 45 1.08 11.81 1.46
C HIS A 45 -0.07 12.79 1.75
N PRO A 46 -0.10 14.02 1.17
CA PRO A 46 -1.22 14.96 1.35
C PRO A 46 -2.52 14.47 0.70
#